data_AF-A0A7V8A6A5-F1
#
_entry.id   AF-A0A7V8A6A5-F1
#
_cell.length_a   1.000
_cell.length_b   1.000
_cell.length_c   1.000
_cell.angle_alpha   90.00
_cell.angle_beta   90.00
_cell.angle_gamma   90.00
#
_symmetry.space_group_name_H-M   'P 1'
#
loop_
_entity.id
_entity.type
_entity.pdbx_description
1 polymer ?
#
loop_
_entity_poly.entity_id
_entity_poly.type
_entity_poly.pdbx_seq_one_letter_code
_entity_poly.pdbx_strand_id
1 'polypeptide(L)'
;MNLIKTCFIILVSLTIIAITGDKVSAMNTRFITEETSETTISRIHENFKINPENDEEIKIPISCFDVSESGRIALGFNSDTKKYIYIYDQQGNFDYGYKFEDDGVFGLEWDNDNIIIHLVRSDIAILIDSDAKILDIKTISNNIENNSYWNHKIFTKKINFENNTYKLINGTNIFSSSPSGYKQLVKSDQSGNEKIIYEAQGKTNYNILLLAIGAIIIIVMPLIVRKINKK
;
A
#
# COMPACT_ATOMS: atom_id res chain seq x y z
N MET A 1 9.09 -50.23 -27.64
CA MET A 1 9.38 -48.81 -27.31
C MET A 1 10.84 -48.75 -26.90
N ASN A 2 11.71 -48.13 -27.70
CA ASN A 2 13.17 -48.24 -27.55
C ASN A 2 13.63 -47.67 -26.21
N LEU A 3 14.40 -48.43 -25.45
CA LEU A 3 14.98 -48.07 -24.14
C LEU A 3 15.64 -46.67 -24.17
N ILE A 4 16.29 -46.35 -25.29
CA ILE A 4 16.92 -45.05 -25.56
C ILE A 4 15.91 -43.90 -25.57
N LYS A 5 14.71 -44.08 -26.16
CA LYS A 5 13.66 -43.06 -26.16
C LYS A 5 13.09 -42.83 -24.76
N THR A 6 12.95 -43.89 -23.97
CA THR A 6 12.48 -43.79 -22.57
C THR A 6 13.48 -43.05 -21.70
N CYS A 7 14.78 -43.37 -21.80
CA CYS A 7 15.84 -42.66 -21.07
C CYS A 7 15.93 -41.18 -21.47
N PHE A 8 15.76 -40.85 -22.75
CA PHE A 8 15.78 -39.48 -23.23
C PHE A 8 14.59 -38.66 -22.69
N ILE A 9 13.39 -39.23 -22.64
CA ILE A 9 12.20 -38.56 -22.09
C ILE A 9 12.36 -38.29 -20.59
N ILE A 10 12.90 -39.25 -19.82
CA ILE A 10 13.16 -39.10 -18.37
C ILE A 10 14.18 -37.99 -18.12
N LEU A 11 15.26 -37.94 -18.91
CA LEU A 11 16.29 -36.92 -18.78
C LEU A 11 15.74 -35.52 -19.09
N VAL A 12 14.95 -35.37 -20.15
CA VAL A 12 14.32 -34.10 -20.52
C VAL A 12 13.33 -33.64 -19.44
N SER A 13 12.52 -34.55 -18.89
CA SER A 13 11.57 -34.21 -17.82
C SER A 13 12.27 -33.82 -16.51
N LEU A 14 13.38 -34.48 -16.15
CA LEU A 14 14.23 -34.07 -15.02
C LEU A 14 14.87 -32.69 -15.22
N THR A 15 15.31 -32.37 -16.45
CA THR A 15 15.85 -31.03 -16.74
C THR A 15 14.78 -29.95 -16.69
N ILE A 16 13.55 -30.24 -17.13
CA ILE A 16 12.44 -29.28 -17.04
C ILE A 16 12.11 -28.99 -15.57
N ILE A 17 12.02 -30.02 -14.71
CA ILE A 17 11.78 -29.86 -13.27
C ILE A 17 12.89 -29.04 -12.59
N ALA A 18 14.15 -29.22 -13.01
CA ALA A 18 15.27 -28.45 -12.47
C ALA A 18 15.27 -26.97 -12.92
N ILE A 19 14.69 -26.65 -14.08
CA ILE A 19 14.57 -25.27 -14.57
C ILE A 19 13.32 -24.59 -13.99
N THR A 20 12.25 -25.34 -13.71
CA THR A 20 11.01 -24.84 -13.10
C THR A 20 11.01 -24.92 -11.58
N GLY A 21 12.09 -25.34 -10.94
CA GLY A 21 12.22 -25.20 -9.48
C GLY A 21 12.04 -23.73 -9.15
N ASP A 22 10.91 -23.38 -8.53
CA ASP A 22 10.62 -22.02 -8.09
C ASP A 22 11.87 -21.53 -7.36
N LYS A 23 12.59 -20.58 -7.97
CA LYS A 23 13.59 -19.82 -7.24
C LYS A 23 12.80 -19.08 -6.18
N VAL A 24 12.72 -19.64 -4.98
CA VAL A 24 12.19 -18.94 -3.83
C VAL A 24 13.07 -17.71 -3.69
N SER A 25 12.51 -16.56 -4.08
CA SER A 25 13.23 -15.29 -4.00
C SER A 25 13.43 -15.01 -2.53
N ALA A 26 14.68 -15.05 -2.07
CA ALA A 26 14.97 -14.74 -0.68
C ALA A 26 14.70 -13.25 -0.45
N MET A 27 13.67 -12.95 0.34
CA MET A 27 13.29 -11.58 0.66
C MET A 27 14.46 -10.82 1.28
N ASN A 28 14.79 -9.66 0.70
CA ASN A 28 15.83 -8.76 1.17
C ASN A 28 15.24 -7.55 1.90
N THR A 29 14.78 -7.78 3.13
CA THR A 29 14.42 -6.70 4.05
C THR A 29 15.56 -6.42 5.02
N ARG A 30 15.67 -5.18 5.50
CA ARG A 30 16.63 -4.82 6.56
C ARG A 30 16.12 -5.14 7.97
N PHE A 31 14.90 -5.64 8.11
CA PHE A 31 14.45 -6.21 9.37
C PHE A 31 15.28 -7.44 9.74
N ILE A 32 15.60 -7.56 11.03
CA ILE A 32 16.07 -8.83 11.59
C ILE A 32 14.87 -9.78 11.58
N THR A 33 15.01 -10.91 10.90
CA THR A 33 13.94 -11.90 10.70
C THR A 33 14.29 -13.21 11.39
N GLU A 34 13.25 -13.97 11.70
CA GLU A 34 13.36 -15.32 12.23
C GLU A 34 12.72 -16.34 11.28
N GLU A 35 13.02 -17.61 11.51
CA GLU A 35 12.40 -18.69 10.75
C GLU A 35 10.89 -18.68 10.98
N THR A 36 10.13 -18.66 9.88
CA THR A 36 8.67 -18.61 9.95
C THR A 36 8.15 -20.03 10.01
N SER A 37 7.31 -20.33 11.01
CA SER A 37 6.75 -21.68 11.15
C SER A 37 5.88 -22.05 9.95
N GLU A 38 5.91 -23.33 9.54
CA GLU A 38 5.06 -23.86 8.47
C GLU A 38 3.56 -23.59 8.70
N THR A 39 3.14 -23.61 9.97
CA THR A 39 1.76 -23.28 10.38
C THR A 39 1.40 -21.82 10.08
N THR A 40 2.33 -20.89 10.27
CA THR A 40 2.14 -19.47 9.98
C THR A 40 2.11 -19.23 8.48
N ILE A 41 3.03 -19.85 7.74
CA ILE A 41 3.06 -19.82 6.27
C ILE A 41 1.73 -20.32 5.70
N SER A 42 1.27 -21.49 6.16
CA SER A 42 0.00 -22.08 5.71
C SER A 42 -1.20 -21.16 5.99
N ARG A 43 -1.26 -20.60 7.20
CA ARG A 43 -2.32 -19.66 7.58
C ARG A 43 -2.33 -18.40 6.71
N ILE A 44 -1.16 -17.89 6.32
CA ILE A 44 -1.07 -16.72 5.43
C ILE A 44 -1.54 -17.11 4.03
N HIS A 45 -1.12 -18.23 3.47
CA HIS A 45 -1.60 -18.68 2.17
C HIS A 45 -3.12 -18.89 2.12
N GLU A 46 -3.73 -19.38 3.21
CA GLU A 46 -5.18 -19.60 3.27
C GLU A 46 -5.98 -18.30 3.39
N ASN A 47 -5.47 -17.32 4.16
CA ASN A 47 -6.26 -16.17 4.60
C ASN A 47 -5.84 -14.84 3.98
N PHE A 48 -4.57 -14.67 3.60
CA PHE A 48 -4.07 -13.44 2.99
C PHE A 48 -4.33 -13.47 1.49
N LYS A 49 -5.52 -12.99 1.11
CA LYS A 49 -5.94 -12.89 -0.29
C LYS A 49 -5.61 -11.52 -0.83
N ILE A 50 -4.51 -11.45 -1.57
CA ILE A 50 -4.14 -10.29 -2.35
C ILE A 50 -4.54 -10.49 -3.82
N ASN A 51 -5.12 -9.46 -4.43
CA ASN A 51 -5.58 -9.50 -5.81
C ASN A 51 -4.99 -8.30 -6.56
N PRO A 52 -4.61 -8.47 -7.85
CA PRO A 52 -4.25 -7.34 -8.71
C PRO A 52 -5.40 -6.33 -8.84
N GLU A 53 -5.03 -5.08 -9.03
CA GLU A 53 -5.90 -3.95 -9.29
C GLU A 53 -5.34 -3.18 -10.48
N ASN A 54 -6.06 -3.14 -11.60
CA ASN A 54 -5.57 -2.53 -12.84
C ASN A 54 -6.05 -1.09 -13.04
N ASP A 55 -6.87 -0.59 -12.11
CA ASP A 55 -7.47 0.73 -12.18
C ASP A 55 -7.20 1.52 -10.88
N GLU A 56 -6.86 2.80 -11.02
CA GLU A 56 -6.69 3.74 -9.90
C GLU A 56 -8.07 4.20 -9.39
N GLU A 57 -8.85 3.27 -8.84
CA GLU A 57 -10.25 3.52 -8.44
C GLU A 57 -10.38 4.43 -7.21
N ILE A 58 -9.43 4.35 -6.26
CA ILE A 58 -9.52 5.11 -5.01
C ILE A 58 -8.57 6.30 -5.04
N LYS A 59 -9.06 7.44 -4.54
CA LYS A 59 -8.22 8.62 -4.30
C LYS A 59 -8.33 9.07 -2.86
N ILE A 60 -7.85 8.25 -1.93
CA ILE A 60 -7.91 8.47 -0.48
C ILE A 60 -6.53 8.85 0.09
N PRO A 61 -6.44 9.27 1.37
CA PRO A 61 -5.16 9.63 1.97
C PRO A 61 -4.13 8.49 1.97
N ILE A 62 -2.89 8.83 1.65
CA ILE A 62 -1.72 7.92 1.67
C ILE A 62 -1.39 7.56 3.12
N SER A 63 -1.13 6.29 3.38
CA SER A 63 -0.75 5.78 4.70
C SER A 63 0.75 5.50 4.82
N CYS A 64 1.36 4.97 3.76
CA CYS A 64 2.79 4.68 3.67
C CYS A 64 3.23 4.77 2.21
N PHE A 65 4.53 4.90 1.97
CA PHE A 65 5.09 4.91 0.62
C PHE A 65 6.54 4.46 0.63
N ASP A 66 7.02 4.01 -0.52
CA ASP A 66 8.43 3.76 -0.77
C ASP A 66 8.82 4.06 -2.22
N VAL A 67 10.11 4.25 -2.47
CA VAL A 67 10.68 4.52 -3.80
C VAL A 67 11.78 3.50 -4.08
N SER A 68 11.62 2.72 -5.15
CA SER A 68 12.58 1.70 -5.58
C SER A 68 13.89 2.31 -6.08
N GLU A 69 14.91 1.45 -6.23
CA GLU A 69 16.20 1.83 -6.84
C GLU A 69 16.09 2.19 -8.33
N SER A 70 14.99 1.83 -9.00
CA SER A 70 14.68 2.26 -10.38
C SER A 70 13.80 3.51 -10.44
N GLY A 71 13.48 4.11 -9.28
CA GLY A 71 12.66 5.31 -9.17
C GLY A 71 11.15 5.08 -9.26
N ARG A 72 10.67 3.83 -9.38
CA ARG A 72 9.25 3.48 -9.24
C ARG A 72 8.77 3.74 -7.82
N ILE A 73 7.50 4.10 -7.69
CA ILE A 73 6.91 4.63 -6.45
C ILE A 73 5.77 3.69 -6.03
N ALA A 74 5.79 3.23 -4.78
CA ALA A 74 4.69 2.47 -4.20
C ALA A 74 3.96 3.33 -3.17
N LEU A 75 2.63 3.41 -3.28
CA LEU A 75 1.76 4.10 -2.33
C LEU A 75 0.81 3.11 -1.66
N GLY A 76 0.75 3.12 -0.33
CA GLY A 76 -0.19 2.31 0.44
C GLY A 76 -1.35 3.14 0.98
N PHE A 77 -2.56 2.59 0.94
CA PHE A 77 -3.80 3.23 1.37
C PHE A 77 -4.62 2.34 2.29
N ASN A 78 -5.27 2.97 3.28
CA ASN A 78 -6.16 2.32 4.24
C ASN A 78 -7.61 2.80 4.05
N SER A 79 -8.53 1.89 3.74
CA SER A 79 -9.97 2.12 3.74
C SER A 79 -10.67 1.10 4.64
N ASP A 80 -10.78 1.41 5.92
CA ASP A 80 -11.25 0.49 6.96
C ASP A 80 -10.44 -0.82 6.93
N THR A 81 -11.07 -1.95 6.64
CA THR A 81 -10.43 -3.28 6.53
C THR A 81 -9.79 -3.52 5.16
N LYS A 82 -10.14 -2.72 4.15
CA LYS A 82 -9.59 -2.86 2.80
C LYS A 82 -8.31 -2.06 2.66
N LYS A 83 -7.26 -2.72 2.17
CA LYS A 83 -5.95 -2.14 1.91
C LYS A 83 -5.70 -2.11 0.43
N TYR A 84 -5.04 -1.06 -0.01
CA TYR A 84 -4.69 -0.87 -1.41
C TYR A 84 -3.24 -0.45 -1.52
N ILE A 85 -2.59 -0.89 -2.59
CA ILE A 85 -1.24 -0.50 -2.95
C ILE A 85 -1.27 -0.09 -4.41
N TYR A 86 -0.80 1.11 -4.74
CA TYR A 86 -0.66 1.56 -6.13
C TYR A 86 0.80 1.82 -6.45
N ILE A 87 1.20 1.33 -7.61
CA ILE A 87 2.53 1.48 -8.16
C ILE A 87 2.48 2.51 -9.27
N TYR A 88 3.42 3.45 -9.23
CA TYR A 88 3.63 4.46 -10.25
C TYR A 88 5.02 4.31 -10.84
N ASP A 89 5.14 4.60 -12.13
CA ASP A 89 6.43 4.71 -12.79
C ASP A 89 7.25 5.89 -12.23
N GLN A 90 8.51 5.99 -12.66
CA GLN A 90 9.42 7.07 -12.26
C GLN A 90 8.95 8.48 -12.69
N GLN A 91 8.06 8.55 -13.69
CA GLN A 91 7.41 9.78 -14.13
C GLN A 91 6.18 10.10 -13.28
N GLY A 92 5.70 9.20 -12.43
CA GLY A 92 4.51 9.37 -11.60
C GLY A 92 3.21 9.03 -12.31
N ASN A 93 3.23 8.25 -13.39
CA ASN A 93 2.03 7.70 -13.99
C ASN A 93 1.66 6.38 -13.28
N PHE A 94 0.37 6.14 -13.06
CA PHE A 94 -0.11 4.88 -12.52
C PHE A 94 0.26 3.72 -13.46
N ASP A 95 0.77 2.63 -12.88
CA ASP A 95 1.21 1.43 -13.59
C ASP A 95 0.25 0.26 -13.30
N TYR A 96 0.21 -0.20 -12.04
CA TYR A 96 -0.72 -1.22 -11.55
C TYR A 96 -0.91 -1.10 -10.03
N GLY A 97 -1.76 -1.93 -9.45
CA GLY A 97 -1.99 -1.98 -8.01
C GLY A 97 -2.38 -3.34 -7.47
N TYR A 98 -2.63 -3.36 -6.16
CA TYR A 98 -3.08 -4.52 -5.41
C TYR A 98 -4.17 -4.13 -4.41
N LYS A 99 -5.05 -5.08 -4.09
CA LYS A 99 -6.00 -4.99 -2.98
C LYS A 99 -5.96 -6.23 -2.09
N PHE A 100 -6.07 -6.03 -0.79
CA PHE A 100 -6.17 -7.10 0.22
C PHE A 100 -6.96 -6.63 1.45
N GLU A 101 -7.29 -7.55 2.34
CA GLU A 101 -7.98 -7.25 3.60
C GLU A 101 -7.04 -7.43 4.80
N ASP A 102 -7.00 -6.43 5.68
CA ASP A 102 -6.29 -6.48 6.96
C ASP A 102 -6.86 -5.43 7.93
N ASP A 103 -7.01 -5.78 9.20
CA ASP A 103 -7.50 -4.87 10.25
C ASP A 103 -6.37 -4.03 10.88
N GLY A 104 -5.13 -4.29 10.48
CA GLY A 104 -3.93 -3.66 10.98
C GLY A 104 -3.46 -2.46 10.15
N VAL A 105 -2.26 -2.02 10.50
CA VAL A 105 -1.46 -1.06 9.74
C VAL A 105 -0.45 -1.85 8.96
N PHE A 106 -0.19 -1.44 7.71
CA PHE A 106 0.85 -2.03 6.89
C PHE A 106 1.83 -0.97 6.40
N GLY A 107 3.05 -1.42 6.15
CA GLY A 107 4.11 -0.67 5.50
C GLY A 107 4.52 -1.30 4.17
N LEU A 108 5.26 -0.56 3.36
CA LEU A 108 5.78 -1.01 2.08
C LEU A 108 7.29 -0.83 2.04
N GLU A 109 7.97 -1.75 1.38
CA GLU A 109 9.38 -1.67 1.05
C GLU A 109 9.60 -2.35 -0.30
N TRP A 110 10.41 -1.74 -1.17
CA TRP A 110 10.83 -2.37 -2.41
C TRP A 110 11.93 -3.41 -2.16
N ASP A 111 11.81 -4.56 -2.84
CA ASP A 111 12.87 -5.54 -2.99
C ASP A 111 13.08 -5.82 -4.47
N ASN A 112 14.02 -5.10 -5.07
CA ASN A 112 14.20 -5.04 -6.52
C ASN A 112 12.90 -4.60 -7.22
N ASP A 113 12.33 -5.45 -8.08
CA ASP A 113 11.07 -5.20 -8.79
C ASP A 113 9.83 -5.68 -8.02
N ASN A 114 10.01 -6.27 -6.85
CA ASN A 114 8.97 -6.85 -6.00
C ASN A 114 8.63 -5.93 -4.83
N ILE A 115 7.46 -6.14 -4.23
CA ILE A 115 6.98 -5.40 -3.07
C ILE A 115 7.01 -6.29 -1.84
N ILE A 116 7.56 -5.77 -0.74
CA ILE A 116 7.38 -6.33 0.59
C ILE A 116 6.25 -5.58 1.28
N ILE A 117 5.23 -6.33 1.70
CA ILE A 117 4.15 -5.84 2.56
C ILE A 117 4.50 -6.19 3.99
N HIS A 118 4.66 -5.17 4.82
CA HIS A 118 5.01 -5.29 6.23
C HIS A 118 3.75 -5.15 7.10
N LEU A 119 3.21 -6.27 7.61
CA LEU A 119 2.01 -6.31 8.47
C LEU A 119 2.41 -6.08 9.94
N VAL A 120 2.21 -4.85 10.43
CA VAL A 120 2.75 -4.38 11.73
C VAL A 120 2.26 -5.20 12.91
N ARG A 121 0.96 -5.52 12.96
CA ARG A 121 0.38 -6.22 14.13
C ARG A 121 0.78 -7.68 14.23
N SER A 122 1.11 -8.29 13.11
CA SER A 122 1.46 -9.72 13.06
C SER A 122 2.96 -9.94 13.08
N ASP A 123 3.77 -8.88 13.00
CA ASP A 123 5.21 -8.94 12.78
C ASP A 123 5.57 -9.86 11.59
N ILE A 124 4.86 -9.69 10.47
CA ILE A 124 5.06 -10.47 9.24
C ILE A 124 5.44 -9.56 8.07
N ALA A 125 6.42 -9.98 7.29
CA ALA A 125 6.72 -9.47 5.96
C ALA A 125 6.27 -10.48 4.89
N ILE A 126 5.64 -10.00 3.82
CA ILE A 126 5.18 -10.81 2.68
C ILE A 126 5.75 -10.21 1.40
N LEU A 127 6.59 -10.97 0.69
CA LEU A 127 7.14 -10.56 -0.60
C LEU A 127 6.19 -10.99 -1.71
N ILE A 128 5.83 -10.05 -2.59
CA ILE A 128 4.96 -10.30 -3.74
C ILE A 128 5.57 -9.79 -5.04
N ASP A 129 5.27 -10.47 -6.14
CA ASP A 129 5.56 -9.97 -7.49
C ASP A 129 4.43 -9.07 -8.04
N SER A 130 4.62 -8.57 -9.27
CA SER A 130 3.67 -7.73 -10.00
C SER A 130 2.31 -8.40 -10.27
N ASP A 131 2.25 -9.73 -10.27
CA ASP A 131 1.02 -10.50 -10.48
C ASP A 131 0.32 -10.84 -9.14
N ALA A 132 0.80 -10.25 -8.03
CA ALA A 132 0.36 -10.51 -6.67
C ALA A 132 0.61 -11.95 -6.18
N LYS A 133 1.55 -12.69 -6.79
CA LYS A 133 1.99 -13.99 -6.28
C LYS A 133 2.88 -13.77 -5.06
N ILE A 134 2.58 -14.48 -3.96
CA ILE A 134 3.45 -14.51 -2.79
C ILE A 134 4.70 -15.32 -3.12
N LEU A 135 5.87 -14.68 -2.99
CA LEU A 135 7.17 -15.27 -3.27
C LEU A 135 7.90 -15.76 -2.01
N ASP A 136 7.72 -15.04 -0.89
CA ASP A 136 8.38 -15.34 0.39
C ASP A 136 7.59 -14.73 1.56
N ILE A 137 7.70 -15.34 2.74
CA ILE A 137 7.05 -14.90 3.98
C ILE A 137 8.07 -14.99 5.11
N LYS A 138 8.23 -13.90 5.87
CA LYS A 138 9.15 -13.86 7.02
C LYS A 138 8.49 -13.27 8.26
N THR A 139 8.76 -13.87 9.41
CA THR A 139 8.48 -13.26 10.72
C THR A 139 9.58 -12.27 11.07
N ILE A 140 9.17 -11.08 11.51
CA ILE A 140 10.03 -10.00 11.96
C ILE A 140 10.24 -10.18 13.46
N SER A 141 11.49 -10.27 13.90
CA SER A 141 11.76 -10.43 15.33
C SER A 141 11.39 -9.16 16.11
N ASN A 142 10.80 -9.30 17.30
CA ASN A 142 10.52 -8.16 18.15
C ASN A 142 11.78 -7.72 18.91
N ASN A 143 12.47 -6.70 18.38
CA ASN A 143 13.67 -6.12 18.98
C ASN A 143 13.74 -4.59 18.77
N ILE A 144 14.69 -3.94 19.43
CA ILE A 144 14.83 -2.48 19.45
C ILE A 144 15.20 -1.95 18.05
N GLU A 145 16.06 -2.67 17.34
CA GLU A 145 16.51 -2.34 16.00
C GLU A 145 15.34 -2.29 15.01
N ASN A 146 14.50 -3.31 15.02
CA ASN A 146 13.30 -3.42 14.19
C ASN A 146 12.27 -2.35 14.56
N ASN A 147 12.05 -2.10 15.85
CA ASN A 147 11.17 -1.01 16.32
C ASN A 147 11.64 0.37 15.82
N SER A 148 12.96 0.58 15.75
CA SER A 148 13.51 1.80 15.13
C SER A 148 13.27 1.82 13.62
N TYR A 149 13.46 0.69 12.92
CA TYR A 149 13.26 0.58 11.48
C TYR A 149 11.81 0.88 11.06
N TRP A 150 10.83 0.35 11.79
CA TRP A 150 9.40 0.67 11.60
C TRP A 150 9.16 2.18 11.56
N ASN A 151 9.65 2.90 12.58
CA ASN A 151 9.33 4.31 12.77
C ASN A 151 10.11 5.25 11.84
N HIS A 152 11.32 4.88 11.42
CA HIS A 152 12.22 5.78 10.68
C HIS A 152 12.37 5.43 9.19
N LYS A 153 12.02 4.21 8.80
CA LYS A 153 12.16 3.74 7.42
C LYS A 153 10.81 3.40 6.83
N ILE A 154 10.09 2.44 7.41
CA ILE A 154 8.80 1.99 6.87
C ILE A 154 7.74 3.08 6.88
N PHE A 155 7.65 3.88 7.95
CA PHE A 155 6.72 5.00 8.07
C PHE A 155 7.39 6.37 7.86
N THR A 156 8.47 6.41 7.08
CA THR A 156 9.07 7.69 6.71
C THR A 156 8.08 8.57 5.96
N LYS A 157 8.25 9.89 6.10
CA LYS A 157 7.47 10.91 5.37
C LYS A 157 8.25 11.52 4.22
N LYS A 158 9.53 11.15 4.11
CA LYS A 158 10.48 11.72 3.15
C LYS A 158 11.49 10.67 2.73
N ILE A 159 11.70 10.57 1.43
CA ILE A 159 12.75 9.76 0.81
C ILE A 159 13.56 10.65 -0.11
N ASN A 160 14.89 10.61 0.02
CA ASN A 160 15.78 11.20 -0.97
C ASN A 160 16.27 10.07 -1.86
N PHE A 161 16.06 10.19 -3.17
CA PHE A 161 16.51 9.22 -4.15
C PHE A 161 17.11 9.98 -5.33
N GLU A 162 18.38 9.70 -5.62
CA GLU A 162 19.22 10.47 -6.54
C GLU A 162 19.14 11.99 -6.26
N ASN A 163 18.80 12.78 -7.28
CA ASN A 163 18.65 14.23 -7.22
C ASN A 163 17.21 14.68 -6.90
N ASN A 164 16.36 13.78 -6.41
CA ASN A 164 14.96 14.05 -6.10
C ASN A 164 14.66 13.83 -4.61
N THR A 165 13.76 14.65 -4.09
CA THR A 165 13.12 14.46 -2.79
C THR A 165 11.66 14.10 -3.00
N TYR A 166 11.23 12.99 -2.41
CA TYR A 166 9.83 12.58 -2.34
C TYR A 166 9.32 12.87 -0.94
N LYS A 167 8.19 13.56 -0.82
CA LYS A 167 7.66 13.99 0.48
C LYS A 167 6.14 13.86 0.54
N LEU A 168 5.67 13.29 1.64
CA LEU A 168 4.26 13.27 1.98
C LEU A 168 3.83 14.60 2.61
N ILE A 169 2.73 15.16 2.12
CA ILE A 169 2.18 16.44 2.58
C ILE A 169 0.76 16.21 3.12
N ASN A 170 0.54 16.67 4.36
CA ASN A 170 -0.81 16.83 4.89
C ASN A 170 -1.44 18.06 4.25
N GLY A 171 -2.62 17.92 3.64
CA GLY A 171 -3.34 19.09 3.14
C GLY A 171 -3.68 20.05 4.28
N THR A 172 -3.72 21.34 3.97
CA THR A 172 -3.80 22.50 4.88
C THR A 172 -5.07 22.62 5.75
N ASN A 173 -5.88 21.57 5.93
CA ASN A 173 -7.07 21.62 6.78
C ASN A 173 -6.80 21.01 8.17
N ILE A 174 -6.55 21.90 9.12
CA ILE A 174 -6.43 21.69 10.57
C ILE A 174 -7.73 21.21 11.28
N PHE A 175 -8.81 20.91 10.54
CA PHE A 175 -10.07 20.42 11.10
C PHE A 175 -10.74 19.36 10.19
N SER A 176 -10.32 18.10 10.30
CA SER A 176 -11.18 16.99 9.89
C SER A 176 -10.79 15.70 10.60
N SER A 177 -11.73 15.19 11.40
CA SER A 177 -11.74 13.83 11.97
C SER A 177 -12.06 12.79 10.88
N SER A 178 -11.13 12.57 9.95
CA SER A 178 -11.18 11.54 8.89
C SER A 178 -9.80 10.90 8.73
N PRO A 179 -9.68 9.67 8.20
CA PRO A 179 -8.64 8.71 8.58
C PRO A 179 -7.24 9.27 8.38
N SER A 180 -6.39 9.03 9.39
CA SER A 180 -5.00 9.46 9.48
C SER A 180 -4.21 9.07 8.23
N GLY A 181 -3.88 10.05 7.40
CA GLY A 181 -3.07 9.86 6.20
C GLY A 181 -2.73 11.19 5.53
N TYR A 182 -1.84 11.13 4.54
CA TYR A 182 -1.32 12.29 3.81
C TYR A 182 -2.11 12.52 2.53
N LYS A 183 -2.32 13.79 2.15
CA LYS A 183 -3.15 14.11 0.99
C LYS A 183 -2.35 14.08 -0.31
N GLN A 184 -1.06 14.33 -0.26
CA GLN A 184 -0.24 14.43 -1.47
C GLN A 184 1.09 13.71 -1.29
N LEU A 185 1.60 13.16 -2.39
CA LEU A 185 3.01 12.86 -2.58
C LEU A 185 3.58 13.88 -3.58
N VAL A 186 4.60 14.62 -3.16
CA VAL A 186 5.30 15.59 -4.00
C VAL A 186 6.72 15.14 -4.25
N LYS A 187 7.15 15.21 -5.50
CA LYS A 187 8.53 15.04 -5.96
C LYS A 187 9.13 16.43 -6.22
N SER A 188 10.24 16.74 -5.58
CA SER A 188 10.99 17.99 -5.80
C SER A 188 12.37 17.67 -6.34
N ASP A 189 12.81 18.39 -7.37
CA ASP A 189 14.18 18.30 -7.88
C ASP A 189 15.16 19.19 -7.08
N GLN A 190 16.46 19.12 -7.39
CA GLN A 190 17.48 19.97 -6.76
C GLN A 190 17.32 21.47 -7.00
N SER A 191 16.59 21.87 -8.05
CA SER A 191 16.30 23.28 -8.34
C SER A 191 15.08 23.80 -7.57
N GLY A 192 14.37 22.92 -6.85
CA GLY A 192 13.15 23.24 -6.12
C GLY A 192 11.88 23.17 -6.96
N ASN A 193 11.94 22.63 -8.19
CA ASN A 193 10.73 22.41 -8.98
C ASN A 193 9.94 21.24 -8.38
N GLU A 194 8.66 21.46 -8.14
CA GLU A 194 7.78 20.47 -7.55
C GLU A 194 6.82 19.87 -8.58
N LYS A 195 6.65 18.55 -8.50
CA LYS A 195 5.62 17.79 -9.21
C LYS A 195 4.79 17.01 -8.20
N ILE A 196 3.48 17.20 -8.23
CA ILE A 196 2.53 16.36 -7.49
C ILE A 196 2.44 15.02 -8.23
N ILE A 197 2.83 13.94 -7.56
CA ILE A 197 2.72 12.57 -8.10
C ILE A 197 1.33 12.02 -7.83
N TYR A 198 0.80 12.30 -6.65
CA TYR A 198 -0.52 11.86 -6.23
C TYR A 198 -1.20 12.93 -5.40
N GLU A 199 -2.53 13.04 -5.57
CA GLU A 199 -3.39 13.88 -4.77
C GLU A 199 -4.69 13.14 -4.41
N ALA A 200 -4.92 12.98 -3.10
CA ALA A 200 -6.14 12.41 -2.56
C ALA A 200 -7.32 13.35 -2.82
N GLN A 201 -8.43 12.76 -3.28
CA GLN A 201 -9.70 13.47 -3.38
C GLN A 201 -10.32 13.60 -1.99
N GLY A 202 -10.75 14.81 -1.63
CA GLY A 202 -11.47 15.01 -0.38
C GLY A 202 -12.79 14.25 -0.40
N LYS A 203 -13.11 13.52 0.66
CA LYS A 203 -14.50 13.10 0.89
C LYS A 203 -15.34 14.36 1.11
N THR A 204 -16.21 14.70 0.18
CA THR A 204 -17.30 15.66 0.44
C THR A 204 -18.19 15.02 1.50
N ASN A 205 -18.10 15.47 2.75
CA ASN A 205 -18.95 14.95 3.83
C ASN A 205 -20.39 15.42 3.59
N TYR A 206 -21.18 14.63 2.86
CA TYR A 206 -22.61 14.88 2.62
C TYR A 206 -23.40 15.10 3.91
N ASN A 207 -22.95 14.52 5.04
CA ASN A 207 -23.54 14.73 6.36
C ASN A 207 -23.44 16.19 6.86
N ILE A 208 -22.38 16.92 6.51
CA ILE A 208 -22.24 18.33 6.88
C ILE A 208 -23.19 19.20 6.04
N LEU A 209 -23.37 18.87 4.75
CA LEU A 209 -24.34 19.53 3.89
C LEU A 209 -25.78 19.28 4.38
N LEU A 210 -26.09 18.04 4.80
CA LEU A 210 -27.40 17.69 5.37
C LEU A 210 -27.67 18.42 6.70
N LEU A 211 -26.66 18.52 7.57
CA LEU A 211 -26.75 19.27 8.83
C LEU A 211 -26.96 20.78 8.58
N ALA A 212 -26.28 21.35 7.59
CA ALA A 212 -26.46 22.75 7.21
C ALA A 212 -27.87 23.02 6.68
N ILE A 213 -28.40 22.15 5.80
CA ILE A 213 -29.78 22.24 5.29
C ILE A 213 -30.79 22.10 6.44
N GLY A 214 -30.59 21.13 7.33
CA GLY A 214 -31.44 20.92 8.51
C GLY A 214 -31.47 22.14 9.44
N ALA A 215 -30.31 22.75 9.71
CA ALA A 215 -30.22 23.95 10.53
C ALA A 215 -30.95 25.15 9.90
N ILE A 216 -30.85 25.32 8.57
CA ILE A 216 -31.57 26.38 7.84
C ILE A 216 -33.09 26.17 7.98
N ILE A 217 -33.60 24.95 7.83
CA ILE A 217 -35.04 24.66 7.99
C ILE A 217 -35.50 25.02 9.41
N ILE A 218 -34.76 24.62 10.45
CA ILE A 218 -35.12 24.89 11.85
C ILE A 218 -35.14 26.40 12.16
N ILE A 219 -34.27 27.20 11.53
CA ILE A 219 -34.22 28.65 11.79
C ILE A 219 -35.28 29.40 10.96
N VAL A 220 -35.47 29.01 9.71
CA VAL A 220 -36.31 29.75 8.75
C VAL A 220 -37.79 29.40 8.89
N MET A 221 -38.15 28.15 9.15
CA MET A 221 -39.56 27.74 9.33
C MET A 221 -40.28 28.50 10.44
N PRO A 222 -39.72 28.63 11.67
CA PRO A 222 -40.39 29.37 12.73
C PRO A 222 -40.59 30.85 12.39
N LEU A 223 -39.64 31.47 11.68
CA LEU A 223 -39.74 32.87 11.25
C LEU A 223 -40.84 33.07 10.21
N ILE A 224 -41.01 32.13 9.28
CA ILE A 224 -42.09 32.15 8.29
C ILE A 224 -43.45 31.95 8.98
N VAL A 225 -43.58 30.96 9.87
CA VAL A 225 -44.82 30.71 10.63
C VAL A 225 -45.20 31.92 11.48
N ARG A 226 -44.23 32.56 12.15
CA ARG A 226 -44.46 33.80 12.91
C ARG A 226 -44.92 34.97 12.04
N LYS A 227 -44.44 35.05 10.80
CA LYS A 227 -44.83 36.10 9.84
C LYS A 227 -46.24 35.87 9.27
N ILE A 228 -46.63 34.62 9.08
CA ILE A 228 -47.98 34.24 8.62
C ILE A 228 -49.01 34.49 9.73
N ASN A 229 -48.72 34.07 10.98
CA ASN A 229 -49.63 34.24 12.12
C ASN A 229 -49.76 35.68 12.64
N LYS A 230 -48.95 36.62 12.13
CA LYS A 230 -49.02 38.06 12.45
C LYS A 230 -49.79 38.89 11.40
N LYS A 231 -50.29 38.25 10.34
CA LYS A 231 -51.29 38.84 9.43
C LYS A 231 -52.68 38.36 9.84
#